data_AF-A0A529N5P5-F1
#
_entry.id   AF-A0A529N5P5-F1
#
_cell.length_a   1.000
_cell.length_b   1.000
_cell.length_c   1.000
_cell.angle_alpha   90.00
_cell.angle_beta   90.00
_cell.angle_gamma   90.00
#
_symmetry.space_group_name_H-M   'P 1'
#
loop_
_entity.id
_entity.type
_entity.pdbx_description
1 polymer ?
#
loop_
_entity_poly.entity_id
_entity_poly.type
_entity_poly.pdbx_seq_one_letter_code
_entity_poly.pdbx_strand_id
1 'polypeptide(L)' 'VWDRLTPAEEVMRTLDDLVRAGKVRHVGLSDVPAWYAGRAQAIAELRGYEPISALQLEYSLAERAIEHE' A
#
# COMPACT_ATOMS: atom_id res chain seq x y z
N VAL A 1 7.40 -8.06 8.57
CA VAL A 1 7.06 -7.10 9.65
C VAL A 1 6.65 -5.80 8.99
N TRP A 2 5.54 -5.20 9.40
CA TRP A 2 5.01 -3.96 8.82
C TRP A 2 4.83 -2.89 9.88
N ASP A 3 4.80 -1.63 9.48
CA ASP A 3 4.69 -0.48 10.39
C ASP A 3 3.26 -0.30 10.94
N ARG A 4 3.13 -0.39 12.26
CA ARG A 4 1.84 -0.26 12.98
C ARG A 4 1.71 1.07 13.74
N LEU A 5 2.71 1.94 13.62
CA LEU A 5 2.79 3.19 14.38
C LEU A 5 2.34 4.38 13.53
N THR A 6 2.75 4.41 12.26
CA THR A 6 2.40 5.50 11.37
C THR A 6 0.98 5.33 10.84
N PRO A 7 0.08 6.33 10.99
CA PRO A 7 -1.26 6.27 10.43
C PRO A 7 -1.24 6.11 8.91
N ALA A 8 -2.16 5.31 8.37
CA ALA A 8 -2.27 5.09 6.93
C ALA A 8 -2.46 6.40 6.15
N GLU A 9 -3.15 7.37 6.73
CA GLU A 9 -3.37 8.70 6.15
C GLU A 9 -2.05 9.45 5.95
N GLU A 10 -1.12 9.35 6.89
CA GLU A 10 0.21 9.97 6.81
C GLU A 10 1.09 9.29 5.76
N VAL A 11 1.08 7.95 5.74
CA VAL A 11 1.79 7.16 4.73
C VAL A 11 1.30 7.53 3.33
N MET A 12 -0.02 7.51 3.12
CA MET A 12 -0.61 7.79 1.82
C MET A 12 -0.40 9.25 1.38
N ARG A 13 -0.46 10.22 2.31
CA ARG A 13 -0.11 11.60 1.98
C ARG A 13 1.34 11.74 1.53
N THR A 14 2.26 11.09 2.24
CA THR A 14 3.69 11.16 1.93
C THR A 14 4.00 10.54 0.57
N LEU A 15 3.39 9.40 0.26
CA LEU A 15 3.53 8.73 -1.03
C LEU A 15 2.99 9.59 -2.19
N ASP A 16 1.82 10.23 -2.00
CA ASP A 16 1.26 11.19 -2.96
C ASP A 16 2.20 12.37 -3.22
N ASP A 17 2.77 12.94 -2.16
CA ASP A 17 3.72 14.05 -2.26
C ASP A 17 4.97 13.67 -3.07
N LEU A 18 5.48 12.44 -2.91
CA LEU A 18 6.62 11.95 -3.70
C LEU A 18 6.30 11.78 -5.18
N VAL A 19 5.07 11.35 -5.51
CA VAL A 19 4.60 11.22 -6.89
C VAL A 19 4.42 12.60 -7.52
N ARG A 20 3.74 13.52 -6.83
CA ARG A 20 3.56 14.91 -7.27
C ARG A 20 4.87 15.66 -7.46
N ALA A 21 5.86 15.36 -6.62
CA ALA A 21 7.21 15.91 -6.75
C ALA A 21 8.01 15.28 -7.91
N GLY A 22 7.46 14.29 -8.63
CA GLY A 22 8.11 13.60 -9.75
C GLY A 22 9.24 12.65 -9.34
N LYS A 23 9.34 12.32 -8.04
CA LYS A 23 10.38 11.43 -7.50
C LYS A 23 9.99 9.95 -7.63
N VAL A 24 8.69 9.68 -7.63
CA VAL A 24 8.10 8.35 -7.76
C VAL A 24 7.08 8.38 -8.91
N ARG A 25 6.95 7.28 -9.64
CA ARG A 25 5.95 7.16 -10.71
C ARG A 25 4.66 6.52 -10.23
N HIS A 26 4.78 5.42 -9.47
CA HIS A 26 3.68 4.66 -8.92
C HIS A 26 4.06 4.11 -7.55
N VAL A 27 3.05 3.80 -6.75
CA VAL A 27 3.21 3.33 -5.38
C VAL A 27 2.70 1.90 -5.26
N GLY A 28 3.37 1.11 -4.44
CA GLY A 28 2.99 -0.28 -4.14
C GLY A 28 3.26 -0.59 -2.68
N LEU A 29 2.62 -1.65 -2.17
CA LEU A 29 2.78 -2.11 -0.80
C LEU A 29 3.37 -3.52 -0.80
N SER A 30 4.06 -3.88 0.28
CA SER A 30 4.60 -5.22 0.48
C SER A 30 4.39 -5.67 1.91
N ASP A 31 3.99 -6.92 2.07
CA ASP A 31 3.81 -7.60 3.37
C ASP A 31 2.95 -6.83 4.40
N VAL A 32 1.97 -6.06 3.91
CA VAL A 32 0.92 -5.43 4.73
C VAL A 32 -0.32 -6.33 4.76
N PRO A 33 -1.09 -6.35 5.87
CA PRO A 33 -2.34 -7.10 5.90
C PRO A 33 -3.34 -6.61 4.85
N ALA A 34 -4.15 -7.52 4.29
CA ALA A 34 -5.20 -7.19 3.32
C ALA A 34 -6.09 -6.01 3.73
N TRP A 35 -6.51 -5.94 5.01
CA TRP A 35 -7.33 -4.82 5.51
C TRP A 35 -6.61 -3.47 5.42
N TYR A 36 -5.29 -3.44 5.60
CA TYR A 36 -4.49 -2.22 5.52
C TYR A 36 -4.35 -1.78 4.06
N ALA A 37 -4.10 -2.71 3.14
CA ALA A 37 -4.09 -2.43 1.70
C ALA A 37 -5.43 -1.85 1.23
N GLY A 38 -6.55 -2.44 1.66
CA GLY A 38 -7.89 -1.93 1.39
C GLY A 38 -8.12 -0.52 1.97
N ARG A 39 -7.68 -0.27 3.21
CA ARG A 39 -7.75 1.06 3.83
C ARG A 39 -6.93 2.09 3.08
N ALA A 40 -5.69 1.77 2.70
CA ALA A 40 -4.80 2.64 1.95
C ALA A 40 -5.40 3.03 0.59
N GLN A 41 -5.96 2.05 -0.12
CA GLN A 41 -6.67 2.28 -1.38
C GLN A 41 -7.90 3.18 -1.19
N ALA A 42 -8.72 2.93 -0.17
CA ALA A 42 -9.88 3.76 0.13
C ALA A 42 -9.49 5.21 0.45
N ILE A 43 -8.40 5.42 1.19
CA ILE A 43 -7.85 6.77 1.45
C ILE A 43 -7.44 7.43 0.13
N ALA A 44 -6.75 6.71 -0.76
CA ALA A 44 -6.34 7.25 -2.05
C ALA A 44 -7.53 7.74 -2.86
N GLU A 45 -8.57 6.92 -2.97
CA GLU A 45 -9.81 7.26 -3.68
C GLU A 45 -10.52 8.46 -3.06
N LEU A 46 -10.70 8.48 -1.74
CA LEU A 46 -11.41 9.56 -1.03
C LEU A 46 -10.67 10.90 -1.07
N ARG A 47 -9.34 10.88 -1.16
CA ARG A 47 -8.50 12.10 -1.11
C ARG A 47 -7.96 12.53 -2.47
N GLY A 48 -8.14 11.71 -3.51
CA GLY A 48 -7.53 11.93 -4.82
C GLY A 48 -6.00 11.86 -4.79
N TYR A 49 -5.46 10.96 -3.97
CA TYR A 49 -4.03 10.66 -3.93
C TYR A 49 -3.67 9.61 -4.99
N GLU A 50 -2.36 9.45 -5.28
CA GLU A 50 -1.88 8.36 -6.13
C GLU A 50 -2.41 6.99 -5.63
N PRO A 51 -3.04 6.17 -6.49
CA PRO A 51 -3.59 4.87 -6.12
C PRO A 51 -2.50 3.81 -5.91
N ILE A 52 -2.79 2.81 -5.07
CA ILE A 52 -1.92 1.65 -4.90
C ILE A 52 -1.97 0.82 -6.19
N SER A 53 -0.84 0.75 -6.89
CA SER A 53 -0.75 0.14 -8.22
C SER A 53 -0.23 -1.31 -8.20
N ALA A 54 0.40 -1.73 -7.08
CA ALA A 54 0.97 -3.06 -6.95
C ALA A 54 0.99 -3.53 -5.49
N LEU A 55 0.88 -4.86 -5.32
CA LEU A 55 1.15 -5.56 -4.08
C LEU A 55 2.29 -6.56 -4.33
N GLN A 56 3.37 -6.45 -3.56
CA GLN A 56 4.45 -7.42 -3.55
C GLN A 56 4.26 -8.33 -2.34
N LEU A 57 3.78 -9.55 -2.60
CA LEU A 57 3.44 -10.54 -1.57
C LEU A 57 4.31 -11.78 -1.74
N GLU A 58 4.63 -12.45 -0.63
CA GLU A 58 5.27 -13.75 -0.67
C GLU A 58 4.31 -14.80 -1.25
N TYR A 59 4.75 -15.48 -2.31
CA TYR A 59 3.95 -16.51 -2.95
C TYR A 59 4.84 -17.55 -3.63
N SER A 60 4.66 -18.82 -3.29
CA SER A 60 5.36 -19.97 -3.88
C SER A 60 4.53 -21.24 -3.76
N LEU A 61 5.03 -22.37 -4.29
CA LEU A 61 4.36 -23.67 -4.08
C LEU A 61 4.29 -24.06 -2.61
N ALA A 62 5.27 -23.63 -1.79
CA ALA A 62 5.33 -23.95 -0.37
C ALA A 62 4.63 -22.90 0.52
N GLU A 63 4.45 -21.68 0.01
CA GLU A 63 3.86 -20.56 0.75
C GLU A 63 2.71 -19.95 -0.06
N ARG A 64 1.48 -20.17 0.42
CA ARG A 64 0.23 -19.77 -0.25
C ARG A 64 -0.74 -19.06 0.71
N ALA A 65 -0.27 -18.61 1.87
CA ALA A 65 -1.12 -18.02 2.90
C ALA A 65 -1.94 -16.83 2.39
N ILE A 66 -1.43 -16.08 1.41
CA ILE A 66 -2.10 -14.91 0.82
C ILE A 66 -3.47 -15.25 0.21
N GLU A 67 -3.68 -16.49 -0.22
CA GLU A 67 -4.95 -16.92 -0.82
C GLU A 67 -6.09 -16.99 0.21
N HIS A 68 -5.76 -16.95 1.50
CA HIS A 68 -6.68 -17.08 2.62
C HIS A 68 -6.85 -15.79 3.43
N GLU A 69 -6.23 -14.68 2.99
CA GLU A 69 -6.35 -13.37 3.63
C GLU A 69 -7.62 -12.60 3.24
#